data_AF-A0A8H7VW95-F1
#
_entry.id   AF-A0A8H7VW95-F1
#
_cell.length_a   1.000
_cell.length_b   1.000
_cell.length_c   1.000
_cell.angle_alpha   90.00
_cell.angle_beta   90.00
_cell.angle_gamma   90.00
#
_symmetry.space_group_name_H-M   'P 1'
#
loop_
_entity.id
_entity.type
_entity.pdbx_description
1 polymer ?
#
loop_
_entity_poly.entity_id
_entity_poly.type
_entity_poly.pdbx_seq_one_letter_code
_entity_poly.pdbx_strand_id
1 'polypeptide(L)'
;MRIPITNKTYISQSFVLAFSSFSGSPPSIFFSLKERNIKGYSDALSYACSTVTTLYLNLIVERFDHTTSVYLKLKMKQIFPEADASQIHQLLYEYCWNMLKGIAAGLPAFCMDYKEQVESVIKSLKERLPLALTTVNLSKAPGNFIPALGYMCQETEEEAANAQEQKYKPKLFSFFSSPSLKWRYVSVNNKALASNSSVKMKDSNYSASLEMFYTVFDFNKFGYER
;
A
#
# COMPACT_ATOMS: atom_id res chain seq x y z
N MET A 1 26.71 -0.90 20.05
CA MET A 1 26.74 0.02 21.21
C MET A 1 25.42 0.80 21.21
N ARG A 2 24.47 0.51 22.11
CA ARG A 2 23.19 1.23 22.21
C ARG A 2 23.43 2.52 23.00
N ILE A 3 23.31 3.67 22.36
CA ILE A 3 23.38 4.97 23.05
C ILE A 3 22.05 5.18 23.78
N PRO A 4 22.02 5.31 25.11
CA PRO A 4 20.79 5.64 25.82
C PRO A 4 20.38 7.05 25.43
N ILE A 5 19.18 7.21 24.88
CA ILE A 5 18.60 8.52 24.59
C ILE A 5 18.19 9.13 25.93
N THR A 6 19.13 9.82 26.58
CA THR A 6 18.85 10.66 27.74
C THR A 6 18.36 12.02 27.25
N ASN A 7 17.42 12.63 27.99
CA ASN A 7 16.85 13.96 27.74
C ASN A 7 17.96 15.04 27.83
N LYS A 8 18.81 15.13 26.81
CA LYS A 8 19.77 16.22 26.69
C LYS A 8 19.01 17.44 26.18
N THR A 9 19.12 18.54 26.92
CA THR A 9 18.59 19.87 26.59
C THR A 9 19.28 20.53 25.40
N TYR A 10 20.33 19.92 24.86
CA TYR A 10 21.10 20.41 23.72
C TYR A 10 21.05 19.41 22.57
N ILE A 11 20.64 19.87 21.38
CA ILE A 11 20.59 19.07 20.15
C ILE A 11 21.97 19.15 19.47
N SER A 12 22.63 18.02 19.22
CA SER A 12 23.93 18.01 18.53
C SER A 12 23.82 18.56 17.10
N GLN A 13 24.86 19.27 16.65
CA GLN A 13 24.97 19.80 15.29
C GLN A 13 24.71 18.74 14.21
N SER A 14 25.20 17.51 14.43
CA SER A 14 24.98 16.36 13.55
C SER A 14 23.51 15.97 13.41
N PHE A 15 22.74 16.09 14.50
CA PHE A 15 21.32 15.79 14.51
C PHE A 15 20.52 16.91 13.84
N VAL A 16 20.90 18.18 14.08
CA VAL A 16 20.33 19.34 13.37
C VAL A 16 20.53 19.21 11.86
N LEU A 17 21.72 18.78 11.43
CA LEU A 17 22.03 18.55 10.01
C LEU A 17 21.24 17.36 9.43
N ALA A 18 21.15 16.24 10.15
CA ALA A 18 20.34 15.09 9.71
C ALA A 18 18.85 15.44 9.61
N PHE A 19 18.33 16.20 10.57
CA PHE A 19 16.96 16.70 10.57
C PHE A 19 16.73 17.73 9.45
N SER A 20 17.68 18.63 9.21
CA SER A 20 17.63 19.57 8.08
C SER A 20 17.59 18.83 6.74
N SER A 21 18.39 17.78 6.56
CA SER A 21 18.38 16.92 5.37
C SER A 21 17.07 16.15 5.22
N PHE A 22 16.51 15.64 6.32
CA PHE A 22 15.17 15.04 6.32
C PHE A 22 14.09 16.08 5.97
N SER A 23 14.23 17.31 6.47
CA SER A 23 13.26 18.38 6.27
C SER A 23 13.20 18.91 4.84
N GLY A 24 14.34 18.90 4.13
CA GLY A 24 14.43 19.31 2.72
C GLY A 24 14.06 18.23 1.71
N SER A 25 13.79 16.99 2.16
CA SER A 25 13.59 15.83 1.29
C SER A 25 12.14 15.69 0.75
N PRO A 26 11.07 15.99 1.52
CA PRO A 26 9.71 16.08 1.01
C PRO A 26 9.32 17.53 0.68
N PRO A 27 9.05 17.88 -0.60
CA PRO A 27 8.73 19.26 -1.03
C PRO A 27 7.39 19.80 -0.51
N SER A 28 6.56 18.96 0.12
CA SER A 28 5.25 19.35 0.68
C SER A 28 5.28 19.60 2.18
N ILE A 29 6.42 19.45 2.86
CA ILE A 29 6.51 19.63 4.31
C ILE A 29 7.47 20.78 4.60
N PHE A 30 6.91 21.94 4.96
CA PHE A 30 7.68 23.09 5.42
C PHE A 30 8.06 22.92 6.89
N PHE A 31 9.36 22.93 7.14
CA PHE A 31 9.91 22.83 8.50
C PHE A 31 10.53 24.17 8.89
N SER A 32 9.70 25.03 9.48
CA SER A 32 10.17 26.29 10.03
C SER A 32 10.56 26.11 11.50
N LEU A 33 11.87 26.10 11.79
CA LEU A 33 12.41 26.20 13.15
C LEU A 33 11.98 27.51 13.85
N LYS A 34 11.58 28.53 13.07
CA LYS A 34 11.03 29.78 13.56
C LYS A 34 9.58 29.65 14.04
N GLU A 35 8.80 28.76 13.44
CA GLU A 35 7.38 28.58 13.79
C GLU A 35 7.15 27.52 14.87
N ARG A 36 8.11 26.60 15.08
CA ARG A 36 7.98 25.52 16.06
C ARG A 36 9.20 25.42 16.97
N ASN A 37 8.98 25.66 18.27
CA ASN A 37 9.98 25.59 19.34
C ASN A 37 10.43 24.14 19.61
N ILE A 38 11.36 23.61 18.84
CA ILE A 38 12.03 22.32 19.11
C ILE A 38 13.14 22.58 20.15
N LYS A 39 12.99 22.07 21.38
CA LYS A 39 13.90 22.42 22.51
C LYS A 39 14.91 21.33 22.89
N GLY A 40 14.79 20.12 22.35
CA GLY A 40 15.68 19.00 22.68
C GLY A 40 15.48 17.75 21.82
N TYR A 41 16.23 16.68 22.11
CA TYR A 41 16.17 15.43 21.34
C TYR A 41 14.78 14.76 21.37
N SER A 42 14.11 14.76 22.51
CA SER A 42 12.76 14.19 22.62
C SER A 42 11.76 14.94 21.73
N ASP A 43 11.79 16.27 21.75
CA ASP A 43 10.92 17.10 20.91
C ASP A 43 11.17 16.83 19.41
N ALA A 44 12.45 16.72 19.04
CA ALA A 44 12.83 16.47 17.66
C ALA A 44 12.44 15.05 17.19
N LEU A 45 12.57 14.05 18.07
CA LEU A 45 12.13 12.67 17.80
C LEU A 45 10.61 12.59 17.70
N SER A 46 9.88 13.13 18.67
CA SER A 46 8.40 13.18 18.66
C SER A 46 7.89 13.86 17.40
N TYR A 47 8.57 14.92 16.96
CA TYR A 47 8.20 15.65 15.77
C TYR A 47 8.53 14.90 14.47
N ALA A 48 9.67 14.23 14.39
CA ALA A 48 9.98 13.33 13.28
C ALA A 48 8.95 12.19 13.18
N CYS A 49 8.57 11.58 14.31
CA CYS A 49 7.50 10.59 14.38
C CYS A 49 6.16 11.18 13.90
N SER A 50 5.75 12.35 14.40
CA SER A 50 4.50 13.01 13.98
C SER A 50 4.49 13.31 12.48
N THR A 51 5.62 13.74 11.92
CA THR A 51 5.77 14.00 10.48
C THR A 51 5.58 12.72 9.67
N VAL A 52 6.30 11.65 10.04
CA VAL A 52 6.20 10.35 9.37
C VAL A 52 4.79 9.79 9.48
N THR A 53 4.18 9.85 10.67
CA THR A 53 2.80 9.43 10.89
C THR A 53 1.82 10.22 10.02
N THR A 54 1.98 11.55 9.93
CA THR A 54 1.11 12.40 9.08
C THR A 54 1.22 12.00 7.61
N LEU A 55 2.44 11.76 7.12
CA LEU A 55 2.67 11.31 5.75
C LEU A 55 2.00 9.95 5.48
N TYR A 56 2.12 9.01 6.40
CA TYR A 56 1.43 7.72 6.30
C TYR A 56 -0.09 7.86 6.32
N LEU A 57 -0.63 8.70 7.20
CA LEU A 57 -2.07 8.92 7.31
C LEU A 57 -2.65 9.57 6.05
N ASN A 58 -1.95 10.54 5.45
CA ASN A 58 -2.36 11.14 4.18
C ASN A 58 -2.34 10.11 3.05
N LEU A 59 -1.31 9.27 3.00
CA LEU A 59 -1.20 8.22 1.98
C LEU A 59 -2.28 7.15 2.11
N ILE A 60 -2.74 6.86 3.34
CA ILE A 60 -3.92 6.01 3.56
C ILE A 60 -5.13 6.63 2.87
N VAL A 61 -5.41 7.93 3.07
CA VAL A 61 -6.53 8.62 2.41
C VAL A 61 -6.39 8.58 0.89
N GLU A 62 -5.21 8.87 0.35
CA GLU A 62 -4.96 8.92 -1.09
C GLU A 62 -5.10 7.54 -1.77
N ARG A 63 -4.72 6.46 -1.08
CA ARG A 63 -4.68 5.11 -1.67
C ARG A 63 -5.90 4.26 -1.34
N PHE A 64 -6.71 4.64 -0.37
CA PHE A 64 -7.82 3.82 0.10
C PHE A 64 -8.73 3.40 -1.07
N ASP A 65 -9.15 4.37 -1.89
CA ASP A 65 -10.06 4.12 -3.01
C ASP A 65 -9.49 3.14 -4.02
N HIS A 66 -8.21 3.30 -4.38
CA HIS A 66 -7.54 2.38 -5.29
C HIS A 66 -7.45 0.98 -4.70
N THR A 67 -7.01 0.87 -3.44
CA THR A 67 -6.83 -0.41 -2.75
C THR A 67 -8.16 -1.17 -2.63
N THR A 68 -9.20 -0.51 -2.16
CA THR A 68 -10.54 -1.09 -2.07
C THR A 68 -11.08 -1.50 -3.43
N SER A 69 -10.84 -0.70 -4.47
CA SER A 69 -11.27 -1.04 -5.84
C SER A 69 -10.55 -2.28 -6.38
N VAL A 70 -9.25 -2.43 -6.11
CA VAL A 70 -8.49 -3.62 -6.51
C VAL A 70 -9.01 -4.86 -5.79
N TYR A 71 -9.22 -4.77 -4.48
CA TYR A 71 -9.75 -5.86 -3.67
C TYR A 71 -11.16 -6.27 -4.12
N LEU A 72 -12.08 -5.31 -4.26
CA LEU A 72 -13.44 -5.61 -4.71
C LEU A 72 -13.43 -6.20 -6.12
N LYS A 73 -12.60 -5.70 -7.04
CA LYS A 73 -12.49 -6.25 -8.39
C LYS A 73 -12.04 -7.71 -8.38
N LEU A 74 -11.14 -8.07 -7.47
CA LEU A 74 -10.69 -9.45 -7.29
C LEU A 74 -11.85 -10.35 -6.84
N LYS A 75 -12.58 -9.95 -5.79
CA LYS A 75 -13.74 -10.70 -5.29
C LYS A 75 -14.86 -10.81 -6.32
N MET A 76 -15.17 -9.73 -7.03
CA MET A 76 -16.20 -9.76 -8.08
C MET A 76 -15.79 -10.67 -9.24
N LYS A 77 -14.50 -10.75 -9.60
CA LYS A 77 -14.02 -11.72 -10.61
C LYS A 77 -14.06 -13.17 -10.16
N GLN A 78 -14.01 -13.44 -8.86
CA GLN A 78 -14.19 -14.80 -8.33
C GLN A 78 -15.65 -15.23 -8.39
N ILE A 79 -16.56 -14.31 -8.07
CA ILE A 79 -18.01 -14.55 -8.16
C ILE A 79 -18.43 -14.66 -9.64
N PHE A 80 -17.89 -13.79 -10.51
CA PHE A 80 -18.24 -13.68 -11.91
C PHE A 80 -17.00 -13.85 -12.82
N PRO A 81 -16.48 -15.08 -13.00
CA PRO A 81 -15.26 -15.32 -13.79
C PRO A 81 -15.44 -14.99 -15.28
N GLU A 82 -16.66 -15.17 -15.81
CA GLU A 82 -16.99 -14.94 -17.22
C GLU A 82 -17.47 -13.50 -17.51
N ALA A 83 -17.61 -12.66 -16.49
CA ALA A 83 -18.07 -11.29 -16.69
C ALA A 83 -17.00 -10.45 -17.39
N ASP A 84 -17.45 -9.61 -18.32
CA ASP A 84 -16.56 -8.70 -19.02
C ASP A 84 -16.10 -7.55 -18.11
N ALA A 85 -15.08 -6.81 -18.56
CA ALA A 85 -14.52 -5.71 -17.79
C ALA A 85 -15.53 -4.57 -17.54
N SER A 86 -16.50 -4.37 -18.42
CA SER A 86 -17.53 -3.34 -18.33
C SER A 86 -18.56 -3.70 -17.26
N GLN A 87 -19.01 -4.94 -17.23
CA GLN A 87 -19.92 -5.50 -16.23
C GLN A 87 -19.31 -5.41 -14.82
N ILE A 88 -18.04 -5.82 -14.68
CA ILE A 88 -17.34 -5.69 -13.39
C ILE A 88 -17.18 -4.22 -12.99
N HIS A 89 -16.86 -3.33 -13.94
CA HIS A 89 -16.75 -1.90 -13.66
C HIS A 89 -18.10 -1.31 -13.21
N GLN A 90 -19.18 -1.65 -13.90
CA GLN A 90 -20.54 -1.23 -13.56
C GLN A 90 -20.90 -1.67 -12.13
N LEU A 91 -20.74 -2.96 -11.82
CA LEU A 91 -21.01 -3.50 -10.50
C LEU A 91 -20.20 -2.80 -9.39
N LEU A 92 -18.92 -2.54 -9.65
CA LEU A 92 -18.05 -1.88 -8.69
C LEU A 92 -18.50 -0.45 -8.38
N TYR A 93 -18.70 0.37 -9.41
CA TYR A 93 -18.95 1.80 -9.24
C TYR A 93 -20.42 2.15 -8.99
N GLU A 94 -21.36 1.45 -9.63
CA GLU A 94 -22.80 1.72 -9.47
C GLU A 94 -23.37 1.07 -8.21
N TYR A 95 -22.82 -0.06 -7.76
CA TYR A 95 -23.35 -0.80 -6.61
C TYR A 95 -22.38 -0.86 -5.43
N CYS A 96 -21.25 -1.56 -5.55
CA CYS A 96 -20.38 -1.86 -4.40
C CYS A 96 -19.90 -0.58 -3.69
N TRP A 97 -19.45 0.42 -4.46
CA TRP A 97 -19.00 1.70 -3.92
C TRP A 97 -20.10 2.50 -3.23
N ASN A 98 -21.27 2.56 -3.83
CA ASN A 98 -22.42 3.25 -3.25
C ASN A 98 -22.86 2.57 -1.96
N MET A 99 -22.88 1.24 -1.94
CA MET A 99 -23.19 0.49 -0.74
C MET A 99 -22.19 0.77 0.39
N LEU A 100 -20.87 0.78 0.13
CA LEU A 100 -19.84 1.12 1.12
C LEU A 100 -19.92 2.58 1.62
N LYS A 101 -20.43 3.49 0.78
CA LYS A 101 -20.75 4.88 1.15
C LYS A 101 -22.04 5.03 1.96
N GLY A 102 -22.82 3.94 2.12
CA GLY A 102 -24.14 3.98 2.76
C GLY A 102 -25.23 4.56 1.86
N ILE A 103 -24.99 4.66 0.56
CA ILE A 103 -25.95 5.12 -0.45
C ILE A 103 -26.70 3.90 -0.98
N ALA A 104 -28.03 3.95 -0.97
CA ALA A 104 -28.84 2.90 -1.58
C ALA A 104 -28.56 2.80 -3.07
N ALA A 105 -28.25 1.60 -3.56
CA ALA A 105 -27.96 1.33 -4.96
C ALA A 105 -28.72 0.09 -5.44
N GLY A 106 -29.19 0.14 -6.68
CA GLY A 106 -29.77 -1.02 -7.35
C GLY A 106 -28.67 -1.98 -7.78
N LEU A 107 -28.86 -3.27 -7.52
CA LEU A 107 -27.96 -4.30 -8.01
C LEU A 107 -28.15 -4.47 -9.54
N PRO A 108 -27.08 -4.55 -10.35
CA PRO A 108 -27.20 -4.81 -11.78
C PRO A 108 -27.93 -6.12 -12.07
N ALA A 109 -28.71 -6.15 -13.15
CA ALA A 109 -29.57 -7.30 -13.49
C ALA A 109 -28.79 -8.63 -13.62
N PHE A 110 -27.58 -8.58 -14.18
CA PHE A 110 -26.73 -9.76 -14.38
C PHE A 110 -26.20 -10.37 -13.06
N CYS A 111 -26.35 -9.67 -11.93
CA CYS A 111 -25.87 -10.10 -10.63
C CYS A 111 -26.98 -10.64 -9.72
N MET A 112 -28.26 -10.60 -10.14
CA MET A 112 -29.38 -10.91 -9.24
C MET A 112 -29.28 -12.32 -8.63
N ASP A 113 -28.86 -13.31 -9.41
CA ASP A 113 -28.71 -14.70 -8.96
C ASP A 113 -27.58 -14.90 -7.95
N TYR A 114 -26.64 -13.95 -7.88
CA TYR A 114 -25.47 -13.98 -6.99
C TYR A 114 -25.53 -12.90 -5.91
N LYS A 115 -26.71 -12.30 -5.69
CA LYS A 115 -26.92 -11.19 -4.77
C LYS A 115 -26.33 -11.46 -3.38
N GLU A 116 -26.61 -12.62 -2.80
CA GLU A 116 -26.14 -12.97 -1.45
C GLU A 116 -24.61 -13.00 -1.33
N GLN A 117 -23.92 -13.48 -2.38
CA GLN A 117 -22.45 -13.55 -2.40
C GLN A 117 -21.84 -12.15 -2.47
N VAL A 118 -22.40 -11.29 -3.32
CA VAL A 118 -21.96 -9.89 -3.44
C VAL A 118 -22.24 -9.12 -2.15
N GLU A 119 -23.42 -9.30 -1.55
CA GLU A 119 -23.80 -8.66 -0.29
C GLU A 119 -22.94 -9.15 0.88
N SER A 120 -22.56 -10.43 0.90
CA SER A 120 -21.65 -10.98 1.90
C SER A 120 -20.28 -10.30 1.88
N VAL A 121 -19.69 -10.09 0.69
CA VAL A 121 -18.42 -9.37 0.54
C VAL A 121 -18.54 -7.91 0.98
N ILE A 122 -19.64 -7.24 0.63
CA ILE A 122 -19.88 -5.85 1.06
C ILE A 122 -20.07 -5.77 2.57
N LYS A 123 -20.83 -6.71 3.15
CA LYS A 123 -21.11 -6.77 4.59
C LYS A 123 -19.83 -7.00 5.39
N SER A 124 -18.99 -7.95 4.98
CA SER A 124 -17.71 -8.23 5.66
C SER A 124 -16.79 -7.02 5.68
N LEU A 125 -16.75 -6.25 4.58
CA LEU A 125 -16.02 -4.98 4.54
C LEU A 125 -16.67 -3.92 5.44
N LYS A 126 -18.01 -3.76 5.39
CA LYS A 126 -18.73 -2.77 6.22
C LYS A 126 -18.52 -2.99 7.71
N GLU A 127 -18.54 -4.22 8.18
CA GLU A 127 -18.31 -4.55 9.59
C GLU A 127 -16.91 -4.13 10.07
N ARG A 128 -15.95 -4.03 9.16
CA ARG A 128 -14.57 -3.61 9.41
C ARG A 128 -14.35 -2.12 9.18
N LEU A 129 -15.32 -1.42 8.58
CA LEU A 129 -15.29 0.02 8.36
C LEU A 129 -16.02 0.72 9.52
N PRO A 130 -15.32 1.52 10.33
CA PRO A 130 -15.94 2.18 11.48
C PRO A 130 -16.89 3.31 11.09
N LEU A 131 -16.76 3.82 9.87
CA LEU A 131 -17.57 4.89 9.31
C LEU A 131 -17.83 4.63 7.83
N ALA A 132 -18.91 5.23 7.32
CA ALA A 132 -19.21 5.22 5.89
C ALA A 132 -18.03 5.78 5.09
N LEU A 133 -17.74 5.16 3.94
CA LEU A 133 -16.53 5.39 3.17
C LEU A 133 -16.61 6.67 2.33
N THR A 134 -16.54 7.82 2.99
CA THR A 134 -16.49 9.14 2.35
C THR A 134 -15.11 9.75 2.52
N THR A 135 -14.69 10.59 1.57
CA THR A 135 -13.42 11.33 1.64
C THR A 135 -13.32 12.14 2.94
N VAL A 136 -14.43 12.70 3.40
CA VAL A 136 -14.51 13.45 4.67
C VAL A 136 -14.21 12.55 5.87
N ASN A 137 -14.80 11.35 5.95
CA ASN A 137 -14.57 10.43 7.05
C ASN A 137 -13.15 9.83 7.01
N LEU A 138 -12.66 9.50 5.82
CA LEU A 138 -11.30 9.03 5.57
C LEU A 138 -10.27 10.06 6.05
N SER A 139 -10.44 11.33 5.69
CA SER A 139 -9.52 12.39 6.12
C SER A 139 -9.63 12.73 7.61
N LYS A 140 -10.81 12.58 8.22
CA LYS A 140 -11.03 12.90 9.64
C LYS A 140 -10.33 11.93 10.59
N ALA A 141 -10.29 10.64 10.25
CA ALA A 141 -9.68 9.62 11.09
C ALA A 141 -9.10 8.47 10.25
N PRO A 142 -8.04 8.71 9.46
CA PRO A 142 -7.48 7.71 8.54
C PRO A 142 -6.96 6.46 9.27
N GLY A 143 -6.48 6.61 10.50
CA GLY A 143 -6.04 5.50 11.34
C GLY A 143 -7.13 4.45 11.61
N ASN A 144 -8.40 4.86 11.60
CA ASN A 144 -9.52 3.95 11.86
C ASN A 144 -9.78 2.98 10.70
N PHE A 145 -9.21 3.25 9.51
CA PHE A 145 -9.37 2.43 8.32
C PHE A 145 -8.23 1.41 8.12
N ILE A 146 -7.20 1.49 8.96
CA ILE A 146 -6.04 0.57 8.98
C ILE A 146 -6.47 -0.90 9.13
N PRO A 147 -7.41 -1.28 10.03
CA PRO A 147 -7.84 -2.67 10.14
C PRO A 147 -8.50 -3.22 8.86
N ALA A 148 -9.31 -2.41 8.18
CA ALA A 148 -9.96 -2.79 6.93
C ALA A 148 -8.92 -2.99 5.80
N LEU A 149 -7.95 -2.09 5.70
CA LEU A 149 -6.83 -2.23 4.76
C LEU A 149 -6.01 -3.50 5.03
N GLY A 150 -5.77 -3.83 6.30
CA GLY A 150 -4.95 -4.97 6.69
C GLY A 150 -5.63 -6.28 6.30
N TYR A 151 -6.94 -6.36 6.53
CA TYR A 151 -7.77 -7.48 6.09
C TYR A 151 -7.75 -7.67 4.56
N MET A 152 -7.95 -6.59 3.80
CA MET A 152 -7.92 -6.66 2.33
C MET A 152 -6.54 -7.12 1.82
N CYS A 153 -5.44 -6.62 2.41
CA CYS A 153 -4.09 -7.06 2.09
C CYS A 153 -3.92 -8.55 2.35
N GLN A 154 -4.25 -9.01 3.56
CA GLN A 154 -4.06 -10.40 3.98
C GLN A 154 -4.81 -11.37 3.06
N GLU A 155 -6.09 -11.12 2.78
CA GLU A 155 -6.85 -12.01 1.89
C GLU A 155 -6.28 -12.03 0.46
N THR A 156 -5.84 -10.87 -0.04
CA THR A 156 -5.24 -10.80 -1.38
C THR A 156 -3.91 -11.56 -1.44
N GLU A 157 -3.13 -11.54 -0.36
CA GLU A 157 -1.87 -12.28 -0.22
C GLU A 157 -2.11 -13.80 -0.14
N GLU A 158 -3.07 -14.24 0.68
CA GLU A 158 -3.47 -15.64 0.78
C GLU A 158 -3.97 -16.19 -0.56
N GLU A 159 -4.82 -15.42 -1.26
CA GLU A 159 -5.31 -15.79 -2.59
C GLU A 159 -4.18 -15.82 -3.63
N ALA A 160 -3.22 -14.89 -3.56
CA ALA A 160 -2.07 -14.89 -4.47
C ALA A 160 -1.15 -16.09 -4.23
N ALA A 161 -0.97 -16.50 -2.97
CA ALA A 161 -0.20 -17.68 -2.61
C ALA A 161 -0.85 -18.96 -3.16
N ASN A 162 -2.18 -19.03 -3.12
CA ASN A 162 -2.95 -20.18 -3.62
C ASN A 162 -3.09 -20.20 -5.15
N ALA A 163 -2.88 -19.08 -5.83
CA ALA A 163 -3.03 -18.93 -7.29
C ALA A 163 -1.77 -19.27 -8.11
N GLN A 164 -0.85 -20.11 -7.60
CA GLN A 164 0.45 -20.36 -8.24
C GLN A 164 0.35 -20.78 -9.72
N GLU A 165 -0.71 -21.50 -10.11
CA GLU A 165 -0.92 -22.05 -11.47
C GLU A 165 -2.07 -21.39 -12.27
N GLN A 166 -2.72 -20.35 -11.74
CA GLN A 166 -3.89 -19.76 -12.41
C GLN A 166 -3.51 -18.67 -13.45
N LYS A 167 -4.32 -18.57 -14.52
CA LYS A 167 -4.19 -17.55 -15.59
C LYS A 167 -4.32 -16.11 -15.06
N TYR A 168 -4.99 -15.90 -13.92
CA TYR A 168 -5.17 -14.60 -13.30
C TYR A 168 -4.60 -14.62 -11.87
N LYS A 169 -3.50 -13.90 -11.64
CA LYS A 169 -2.94 -13.72 -10.31
C LYS A 169 -3.49 -12.45 -9.66
N PRO A 170 -3.93 -12.50 -8.39
CA PRO A 170 -4.29 -11.32 -7.64
C PRO A 170 -3.15 -10.29 -7.65
N LYS A 171 -3.48 -9.02 -7.91
CA LYS A 171 -2.49 -7.95 -7.86
C LYS A 171 -2.29 -7.56 -6.40
N LEU A 172 -1.15 -7.95 -5.84
CA LEU A 172 -0.76 -7.54 -4.49
C LEU A 172 -0.64 -6.02 -4.39
N PHE A 173 -1.05 -5.48 -3.24
CA PHE A 173 -0.90 -4.07 -2.91
C PHE A 173 -0.27 -3.95 -1.52
N SER A 174 0.67 -3.03 -1.40
CA SER A 174 1.36 -2.79 -0.13
C SER A 174 0.44 -2.03 0.82
N PHE A 175 0.29 -2.57 2.03
CA PHE A 175 -0.47 -1.98 3.13
C PHE A 175 0.06 -0.60 3.52
N PHE A 176 1.38 -0.51 3.68
CA PHE A 176 2.07 0.75 3.81
C PHE A 176 2.38 1.26 2.42
N SER A 177 2.11 2.52 2.15
CA SER A 177 2.85 3.19 1.10
C SER A 177 4.34 2.99 1.39
N SER A 178 5.08 2.32 0.52
CA SER A 178 6.53 2.48 0.50
C SER A 178 6.75 3.98 0.36
N PRO A 179 7.31 4.68 1.36
CA PRO A 179 7.51 6.12 1.28
C PRO A 179 8.40 6.35 0.06
N SER A 180 7.76 6.78 -1.03
CA SER A 180 8.44 7.08 -2.27
C SER A 180 9.14 8.40 -2.04
N LEU A 181 10.42 8.35 -1.71
CA LEU A 181 11.31 9.50 -1.80
C LEU A 181 11.55 9.94 -3.27
N LYS A 182 10.60 9.70 -4.17
CA LYS A 182 10.78 9.75 -5.63
C LYS A 182 11.96 8.89 -6.12
N TRP A 183 12.41 7.91 -5.35
CA TRP A 183 13.28 6.88 -5.89
C TRP A 183 12.43 6.05 -6.84
N ARG A 184 12.61 6.32 -8.13
CA ARG A 184 11.95 5.65 -9.24
C ARG A 184 12.01 4.15 -8.98
N TYR A 185 10.87 3.51 -8.80
CA TYR A 185 10.84 2.05 -8.81
C TYR A 185 11.41 1.60 -10.15
N VAL A 186 12.58 0.97 -10.12
CA VAL A 186 13.06 0.22 -11.27
C VAL A 186 12.32 -1.11 -11.18
N SER A 187 11.36 -1.33 -12.08
CA SER A 187 10.76 -2.65 -12.26
C SER A 187 11.90 -3.64 -12.53
N VAL A 188 12.20 -4.50 -11.57
CA VAL A 188 13.20 -5.56 -11.74
C VAL A 188 12.55 -6.72 -12.49
N ASN A 189 12.61 -6.66 -13.81
CA ASN A 189 12.23 -7.75 -14.70
C ASN A 189 13.44 -8.19 -15.53
N ASN A 190 13.38 -9.34 -16.21
CA ASN A 190 14.54 -9.88 -16.95
C ASN A 190 15.11 -8.90 -17.98
N LYS A 191 14.26 -8.07 -18.60
CA LYS A 191 14.71 -7.03 -19.54
C LYS A 191 15.51 -5.94 -18.83
N ALA A 192 14.98 -5.43 -17.71
CA ALA A 192 15.64 -4.43 -16.89
C ALA A 192 16.93 -4.97 -16.23
N LEU A 193 16.96 -6.25 -15.87
CA LEU A 193 18.16 -6.91 -15.36
C LEU A 193 19.21 -7.09 -16.45
N ALA A 194 18.84 -7.55 -17.64
CA ALA A 194 19.77 -7.77 -18.75
C ALA A 194 20.32 -6.46 -19.32
N SER A 195 19.55 -5.37 -19.24
CA SER A 195 19.99 -4.06 -19.73
C SER A 195 20.98 -3.37 -18.77
N ASN A 196 20.95 -3.73 -17.48
CA ASN A 196 21.74 -3.08 -16.43
C ASN A 196 22.82 -3.99 -15.82
N SER A 197 22.77 -5.29 -16.10
CA SER A 197 23.82 -6.25 -15.77
C SER A 197 24.34 -6.86 -17.06
N SER A 198 25.62 -7.20 -17.13
CA SER A 198 26.24 -7.84 -18.31
C SER A 198 25.75 -9.28 -18.55
N VAL A 199 24.62 -9.67 -17.97
CA VAL A 199 24.03 -11.01 -18.01
C VAL A 199 23.06 -11.08 -19.18
N LYS A 200 23.22 -12.11 -20.02
CA LYS A 200 22.32 -12.34 -21.16
C LYS A 200 20.89 -12.59 -20.69
N MET A 201 19.93 -11.98 -21.39
CA MET A 201 18.51 -12.20 -21.15
C MET A 201 18.17 -13.68 -21.32
N LYS A 202 17.54 -14.28 -20.30
CA LYS A 202 17.01 -15.65 -20.35
C LYS A 202 15.52 -15.65 -20.72
N ASP A 203 15.00 -16.84 -21.05
CA ASP A 203 13.59 -17.05 -21.37
C ASP A 203 12.64 -16.49 -20.30
N SER A 204 11.45 -16.08 -20.72
CA SER A 204 10.45 -15.42 -19.87
C SER A 204 9.72 -16.34 -18.87
N ASN A 205 10.28 -17.53 -18.59
CA ASN A 205 9.73 -18.44 -17.59
C ASN A 205 10.17 -18.04 -16.17
N TYR A 206 9.41 -18.48 -15.16
CA TYR A 206 9.63 -18.10 -13.77
C TYR A 206 11.01 -18.53 -13.26
N SER A 207 11.39 -19.79 -13.50
CA SER A 207 12.66 -20.35 -13.02
C SER A 207 13.87 -19.61 -13.58
N ALA A 208 13.86 -19.26 -14.87
CA ALA A 208 14.93 -18.50 -15.50
C ALA A 208 14.97 -17.04 -15.01
N SER A 209 13.81 -16.44 -14.74
CA SER A 209 13.72 -15.09 -14.16
C SER A 209 14.28 -15.04 -12.74
N LEU A 210 13.93 -16.05 -11.93
CA LEU A 210 14.40 -16.19 -10.56
C LEU A 210 15.92 -16.45 -10.52
N GLU A 211 16.41 -17.33 -11.40
CA GLU A 211 17.84 -17.61 -11.52
C GLU A 211 18.63 -16.38 -11.96
N MET A 212 18.09 -15.60 -12.90
CA MET A 212 18.71 -14.35 -13.34
C MET A 212 18.73 -13.31 -12.21
N PHE A 213 17.66 -13.20 -11.41
CA PHE A 213 17.62 -12.33 -10.24
C PHE A 213 18.70 -12.70 -9.21
N TYR A 214 18.82 -13.97 -8.84
CA TYR A 214 19.86 -14.45 -7.91
C TYR A 214 21.28 -14.39 -8.49
N THR A 215 21.43 -14.37 -9.81
CA THR A 215 22.74 -14.17 -10.46
C THR A 215 23.17 -12.71 -10.40
N VAL A 216 22.24 -11.77 -10.58
CA VAL A 216 22.52 -10.33 -10.54
C VAL A 216 22.68 -9.84 -9.09
N PHE A 217 21.87 -10.37 -8.17
CA PHE A 217 21.91 -10.02 -6.77
C PHE A 217 22.52 -11.17 -5.95
N ASP A 218 23.79 -10.97 -5.55
CA ASP A 218 24.51 -11.92 -4.71
C ASP A 218 24.09 -11.77 -3.24
N PHE A 219 23.03 -12.50 -2.86
CA PHE A 219 22.49 -12.47 -1.50
C PHE A 219 23.36 -13.22 -0.47
N ASN A 220 24.32 -14.03 -0.91
CA ASN A 220 25.27 -14.69 -0.02
C ASN A 220 26.13 -13.65 0.73
N LYS A 221 26.40 -12.49 0.11
CA LYS A 221 27.08 -11.35 0.77
C LYS A 221 26.31 -10.77 1.95
N PHE A 222 25.02 -11.08 2.04
CA PHE A 222 24.14 -10.65 3.13
C PHE A 222 23.78 -11.80 4.08
N GLY A 223 24.43 -12.96 3.94
CA GLY A 223 24.23 -14.13 4.81
C GLY A 223 22.97 -14.95 4.50
N TYR A 224 22.38 -14.78 3.32
CA TYR A 224 21.27 -15.59 2.85
C TYR A 224 21.79 -16.67 1.90
N GLU A 225 21.57 -17.93 2.25
CA GLU A 225 21.80 -19.07 1.36
C GLU A 225 20.54 -19.35 0.51
N ARG A 226 20.76 -19.89 -0.69
CA ARG A 226 19.73 -20.10 -1.71
C ARG A 226 18.84 -21.30 -1.43
#